data_AF-A0A9Q9E3J8-F1
#
_entry.id   AF-A0A9Q9E3J8-F1
#
_cell.length_a   1.000
_cell.length_b   1.000
_cell.length_c   1.000
_cell.angle_alpha   90.00
_cell.angle_beta   90.00
_cell.angle_gamma   90.00
#
_symmetry.space_group_name_H-M   'P 1'
#
loop_
_entity.id
_entity.type
_entity.pdbx_description
1 polymer ?
#
loop_
_entity_poly.entity_id
_entity_poly.type
_entity_poly.pdbx_seq_one_letter_code
_entity_poly.pdbx_strand_id
1 'polypeptide(L)'
;MSFRFSSGTMDSMAGVFAPPKKYRLGTGGGSAKGPKTGGTMLGLAVASMVPNAASSPATSRPSAQAKHAFGGGSQARMNGRAIMIAERTSRRVPEVMVRITGRQHGGGHVLANFAYISRLGHGPDEELGLETSEGIVLRDGRDMQILAKEWHNFEMDGDARRKGATSISMILSMPTGTDPERLKAAALDFAREKFANRSWVAGLHVDRDHPHVHITIARRDFDGRRFHPDRDDLFRWRQRFAEKLRERGIEANATPTRARGIDPAHEHIAVRKMRDKGQVPQIDTARAERARRLRDQGIPNPVEAVLASRQAIVRATYMRSVAELSASHSLADQVVAQSLERFVAALPPPEPNSARAMRAVSPSRRRDAIVDARTRPAVADPGLDPITAALERSRVMRGKLEAKQALRESPERTEDTRHERRPSGVSERLRSLMDEAERQATAPRLSKPEEVLREILDRDRATRDHARSPDRDGPER
;
A
#
# COMPACT_ATOMS: atom_id res chain seq x y z
N MET A 1 13.22 9.96 -35.61
CA MET A 1 11.96 10.31 -34.90
C MET A 1 11.84 9.41 -33.68
N SER A 2 11.31 9.89 -32.55
CA SER A 2 11.04 9.00 -31.41
C SER A 2 9.92 8.02 -31.75
N PHE A 3 10.11 6.75 -31.41
CA PHE A 3 9.15 5.69 -31.65
C PHE A 3 7.79 6.02 -31.03
N ARG A 4 6.72 5.60 -31.72
CA ARG A 4 5.34 5.79 -31.28
C ARG A 4 4.57 4.51 -31.53
N PHE A 5 3.99 3.98 -30.46
CA PHE A 5 2.98 2.95 -30.55
C PHE A 5 1.76 3.45 -31.32
N SER A 6 1.10 2.52 -32.00
CA SER A 6 -0.24 2.73 -32.55
C SER A 6 -1.22 3.13 -31.43
N SER A 7 -2.31 3.82 -31.80
CA SER A 7 -3.37 4.19 -30.85
C SER A 7 -3.94 2.95 -30.14
N GLY A 8 -4.18 1.87 -30.89
CA GLY A 8 -4.69 0.60 -30.36
C GLY A 8 -3.73 -0.06 -29.36
N THR A 9 -2.43 0.03 -29.57
CA THR A 9 -1.42 -0.46 -28.60
C THR A 9 -1.39 0.41 -27.36
N MET A 10 -1.38 1.74 -27.52
CA MET A 10 -1.43 2.66 -26.37
C MET A 10 -2.64 2.44 -25.48
N ASP A 11 -3.83 2.24 -26.06
CA ASP A 11 -5.06 1.99 -25.29
C ASP A 11 -5.03 0.62 -24.59
N SER A 12 -4.49 -0.41 -25.24
CA SER A 12 -4.31 -1.74 -24.64
C SER A 12 -3.34 -1.69 -23.46
N MET A 13 -2.21 -0.98 -23.63
CA MET A 13 -1.26 -0.73 -22.53
C MET A 13 -1.93 0.05 -21.41
N ALA A 14 -2.66 1.13 -21.71
CA ALA A 14 -3.35 1.91 -20.69
C ALA A 14 -4.36 1.05 -19.88
N GLY A 15 -5.04 0.12 -20.57
CA GLY A 15 -5.92 -0.89 -19.97
C GLY A 15 -5.24 -1.85 -19.00
N VAL A 16 -3.93 -2.10 -19.15
CA VAL A 16 -3.11 -2.97 -18.29
C VAL A 16 -2.37 -2.17 -17.20
N PHE A 17 -1.92 -0.95 -17.49
CA PHE A 17 -1.07 -0.16 -16.59
C PHE A 17 -1.83 0.80 -15.66
N ALA A 18 -3.10 1.13 -15.92
CA ALA A 18 -3.87 2.06 -15.07
C ALA A 18 -5.08 1.45 -14.36
N PRO A 19 -5.28 1.63 -13.05
CA PRO A 19 -6.39 1.01 -12.33
C PRO A 19 -7.73 1.25 -13.05
N PRO A 20 -8.61 0.23 -13.16
CA PRO A 20 -9.89 0.41 -13.82
C PRO A 20 -10.66 1.51 -13.11
N LYS A 21 -11.11 2.51 -13.85
CA LYS A 21 -12.05 3.50 -13.33
C LYS A 21 -13.30 2.75 -12.90
N LYS A 22 -13.68 2.88 -11.63
CA LYS A 22 -15.04 2.53 -11.25
C LYS A 22 -15.92 3.56 -11.93
N TYR A 23 -16.66 3.18 -12.96
CA TYR A 23 -17.78 3.99 -13.42
C TYR A 23 -18.72 4.09 -12.21
N ARG A 24 -18.75 5.25 -11.54
CA ARG A 24 -19.92 5.61 -10.75
C ARG A 24 -21.00 5.85 -11.79
N LEU A 25 -22.01 4.99 -11.88
CA LEU A 25 -23.28 5.43 -12.46
C LEU A 25 -23.62 6.70 -11.67
N GLY A 26 -23.64 7.84 -12.36
CA GLY A 26 -24.02 9.09 -11.73
C GLY A 26 -25.40 8.90 -11.13
N THR A 27 -25.52 9.15 -9.83
CA THR A 27 -26.78 9.58 -9.22
C THR A 27 -27.08 10.99 -9.73
N GLY A 28 -27.27 11.12 -11.04
CA GLY A 28 -27.81 12.32 -11.66
C GLY A 28 -29.31 12.18 -11.62
N GLY A 29 -29.94 12.83 -10.64
CA GLY A 29 -31.37 13.08 -10.63
C GLY A 29 -31.72 13.89 -11.88
N GLY A 30 -32.15 13.19 -12.91
CA GLY A 30 -32.75 13.75 -14.12
C GLY A 30 -33.68 12.66 -14.65
N SER A 31 -34.97 12.92 -14.61
CA SER A 31 -36.01 11.98 -15.06
C SER A 31 -35.70 11.45 -16.45
N ALA A 32 -35.24 10.21 -16.53
CA ALA A 32 -35.20 9.47 -17.78
C ALA A 32 -36.63 9.04 -18.10
N LYS A 33 -37.17 9.52 -19.22
CA LYS A 33 -38.38 8.97 -19.84
C LYS A 33 -38.22 7.46 -19.98
N GLY A 34 -39.19 6.71 -19.46
CA GLY A 34 -39.15 5.25 -19.40
C GLY A 34 -39.06 4.60 -20.79
N PRO A 35 -38.36 3.45 -20.91
CA PRO A 35 -38.39 2.68 -22.14
C PRO A 35 -39.73 1.94 -22.25
N LYS A 36 -40.36 2.05 -23.43
CA LYS A 36 -41.47 1.19 -23.82
C LYS A 36 -40.98 -0.26 -23.81
N THR A 37 -41.81 -1.09 -23.21
CA THR A 37 -41.78 -2.55 -23.17
C THR A 37 -41.57 -3.18 -24.55
N GLY A 38 -40.74 -4.23 -24.61
CA GLY A 38 -40.80 -5.22 -25.69
C GLY A 38 -39.48 -5.95 -25.94
N GLY A 39 -39.40 -7.19 -25.46
CA GLY A 39 -38.76 -8.28 -26.21
C GLY A 39 -37.25 -8.53 -26.03
N THR A 40 -36.97 -9.72 -25.51
CA THR A 40 -35.82 -10.60 -25.83
C THR A 40 -34.41 -10.19 -25.40
N MET A 41 -34.00 -10.77 -24.27
CA MET A 41 -32.62 -11.11 -23.94
C MET A 41 -32.12 -12.20 -24.91
N LEU A 42 -31.20 -11.84 -25.80
CA LEU A 42 -30.07 -12.67 -26.28
C LEU A 42 -29.31 -11.85 -27.34
N GLY A 43 -28.00 -11.68 -27.18
CA GLY A 43 -27.17 -11.07 -28.23
C GLY A 43 -25.91 -10.36 -27.74
N LEU A 44 -24.95 -11.09 -27.17
CA LEU A 44 -23.56 -10.62 -27.16
C LEU A 44 -22.95 -11.00 -28.52
N ALA A 45 -23.17 -10.12 -29.49
CA ALA A 45 -22.65 -10.26 -30.84
C ALA A 45 -21.13 -10.03 -30.87
N VAL A 46 -20.49 -10.94 -31.60
CA VAL A 46 -19.16 -10.85 -32.20
C VAL A 46 -18.98 -9.51 -32.90
N ALA A 47 -17.94 -8.75 -32.54
CA ALA A 47 -17.47 -7.64 -33.34
C ALA A 47 -15.95 -7.58 -33.29
N SER A 48 -15.28 -8.35 -34.14
CA SER A 48 -13.86 -8.15 -34.45
C SER A 48 -13.42 -8.84 -35.75
N MET A 49 -14.03 -8.48 -36.89
CA MET A 49 -13.45 -8.79 -38.21
C MET A 49 -13.91 -7.76 -39.27
N VAL A 50 -13.31 -6.56 -39.30
CA VAL A 50 -12.99 -5.79 -40.52
C VAL A 50 -11.86 -4.81 -40.17
N PRO A 51 -10.70 -4.81 -40.87
CA PRO A 51 -9.71 -3.75 -40.72
C PRO A 51 -10.17 -2.54 -41.54
N ASN A 52 -10.54 -1.45 -40.87
CA ASN A 52 -10.81 -0.21 -41.59
C ASN A 52 -9.49 0.49 -41.89
N ALA A 53 -9.02 0.35 -43.13
CA ALA A 53 -7.94 1.14 -43.68
C ALA A 53 -8.47 2.53 -44.05
N ALA A 54 -8.06 3.57 -43.31
CA ALA A 54 -8.14 4.95 -43.78
C ALA A 54 -7.02 5.77 -43.16
N SER A 55 -6.05 6.07 -44.00
CA SER A 55 -4.96 7.02 -43.80
C SER A 55 -5.50 8.46 -43.69
N SER A 56 -5.21 9.12 -42.57
CA SER A 56 -4.98 10.56 -42.49
C SER A 56 -4.14 10.84 -41.24
N PRO A 57 -3.08 11.68 -41.30
CA PRO A 57 -2.24 12.00 -40.15
C PRO A 57 -2.94 13.08 -39.32
N ALA A 58 -4.17 12.81 -38.87
CA ALA A 58 -4.77 13.61 -37.82
C ALA A 58 -3.99 13.31 -36.54
N THR A 59 -3.42 14.33 -35.93
CA THR A 59 -2.76 14.30 -34.63
C THR A 59 -3.71 13.71 -33.59
N SER A 60 -3.68 12.37 -33.47
CA SER A 60 -4.53 11.58 -32.58
C SER A 60 -4.37 12.13 -31.17
N ARG A 61 -5.43 12.80 -30.67
CA ARG A 61 -5.43 13.28 -29.29
C ARG A 61 -5.32 12.05 -28.38
N PRO A 62 -4.35 12.02 -27.46
CA PRO A 62 -4.13 10.87 -26.61
C PRO A 62 -5.36 10.60 -25.75
N SER A 63 -5.77 9.33 -25.70
CA SER A 63 -6.98 8.90 -24.99
C SER A 63 -6.91 9.28 -23.51
N ALA A 64 -8.07 9.54 -22.90
CA ALA A 64 -8.14 9.86 -21.48
C ALA A 64 -7.56 8.73 -20.60
N GLN A 65 -7.65 7.48 -21.08
CA GLN A 65 -7.08 6.32 -20.41
C GLN A 65 -5.56 6.29 -20.53
N ALA A 66 -4.99 6.58 -21.70
CA ALA A 66 -3.54 6.70 -21.87
C ALA A 66 -2.95 7.81 -20.99
N LYS A 67 -3.62 8.96 -20.90
CA LYS A 67 -3.22 10.06 -19.98
C LYS A 67 -3.28 9.66 -18.51
N HIS A 68 -4.26 8.84 -18.13
CA HIS A 68 -4.36 8.33 -16.78
C HIS A 68 -3.22 7.35 -16.47
N ALA A 69 -2.90 6.46 -17.41
CA ALA A 69 -1.85 5.45 -17.28
C ALA A 69 -0.43 6.01 -17.27
N PHE A 70 -0.14 6.94 -18.17
CA PHE A 70 1.23 7.40 -18.47
C PHE A 70 1.42 8.90 -18.24
N GLY A 71 0.46 9.54 -17.57
CA GLY A 71 0.45 10.98 -17.32
C GLY A 71 0.10 11.82 -18.54
N GLY A 72 -0.16 13.12 -18.32
CA GLY A 72 -0.38 14.08 -19.40
C GLY A 72 0.90 14.44 -20.15
N GLY A 73 0.74 15.05 -21.32
CA GLY A 73 1.83 15.57 -22.15
C GLY A 73 1.59 15.37 -23.64
N SER A 74 2.62 15.61 -24.44
CA SER A 74 2.62 15.28 -25.87
C SER A 74 2.57 13.76 -26.06
N GLN A 75 2.04 13.30 -27.20
CA GLN A 75 1.96 11.87 -27.53
C GLN A 75 3.33 11.18 -27.45
N ALA A 76 4.39 11.84 -27.91
CA ALA A 76 5.76 11.33 -27.80
C ALA A 76 6.21 11.11 -26.35
N ARG A 77 5.88 12.04 -25.43
CA ARG A 77 6.23 11.90 -24.00
C ARG A 77 5.48 10.76 -23.33
N MET A 78 4.19 10.58 -23.66
CA MET A 78 3.42 9.43 -23.16
C MET A 78 3.94 8.10 -23.70
N ASN A 79 4.31 8.03 -24.98
CA ASN A 79 4.92 6.85 -25.58
C ASN A 79 6.24 6.49 -24.88
N GLY A 80 7.14 7.47 -24.71
CA GLY A 80 8.38 7.26 -23.97
C GLY A 80 8.12 6.73 -22.55
N ARG A 81 7.15 7.28 -21.82
CA ARG A 81 6.77 6.76 -20.50
C ARG A 81 6.19 5.34 -20.55
N ALA A 82 5.38 5.02 -21.54
CA ALA A 82 4.81 3.68 -21.74
C ALA A 82 5.91 2.63 -22.02
N ILE A 83 6.89 2.96 -22.86
CA ILE A 83 8.05 2.10 -23.13
C ILE A 83 8.88 1.92 -21.85
N MET A 84 9.25 3.01 -21.17
CA MET A 84 10.08 2.96 -19.97
C MET A 84 9.41 2.22 -18.80
N ILE A 85 8.07 2.34 -18.63
CA ILE A 85 7.38 1.61 -17.57
C ILE A 85 7.26 0.13 -17.90
N ALA A 86 7.03 -0.24 -19.17
CA ALA A 86 7.01 -1.63 -19.61
C ALA A 86 8.39 -2.28 -19.48
N GLU A 87 9.44 -1.58 -19.88
CA GLU A 87 10.84 -2.02 -19.79
C GLU A 87 11.30 -2.22 -18.33
N ARG A 88 10.96 -1.30 -17.42
CA ARG A 88 11.19 -1.52 -15.98
C ARG A 88 10.40 -2.71 -15.43
N THR A 89 9.21 -2.95 -15.98
CA THR A 89 8.36 -4.09 -15.58
C THR A 89 8.99 -5.41 -16.02
N SER A 90 9.51 -5.49 -17.25
CA SER A 90 10.18 -6.69 -17.74
C SER A 90 11.47 -6.99 -16.99
N ARG A 91 12.22 -5.96 -16.60
CA ARG A 91 13.40 -6.07 -15.73
C ARG A 91 13.09 -6.37 -14.26
N ARG A 92 11.80 -6.42 -13.87
CA ARG A 92 11.35 -6.63 -12.48
C ARG A 92 11.94 -5.61 -11.51
N VAL A 93 12.05 -4.35 -11.94
CA VAL A 93 12.48 -3.24 -11.08
C VAL A 93 11.58 -3.16 -9.83
N PRO A 94 12.15 -2.96 -8.63
CA PRO A 94 11.41 -2.84 -7.38
C PRO A 94 10.22 -1.87 -7.45
N GLU A 95 9.12 -2.26 -6.80
CA GLU A 95 7.86 -1.52 -6.84
C GLU A 95 7.69 -0.66 -5.60
N VAL A 96 7.40 0.62 -5.79
CA VAL A 96 7.14 1.52 -4.67
C VAL A 96 5.83 1.17 -4.00
N MET A 97 5.75 1.42 -2.69
CA MET A 97 4.50 1.34 -1.96
C MET A 97 4.13 2.70 -1.38
N VAL A 98 2.89 3.12 -1.68
CA VAL A 98 2.23 4.27 -1.06
C VAL A 98 0.89 3.79 -0.56
N ARG A 99 0.66 3.92 0.75
CA ARG A 99 -0.62 3.56 1.40
C ARG A 99 -1.00 4.58 2.46
N ILE A 100 -2.30 4.82 2.59
CA ILE A 100 -2.88 5.48 3.76
C ILE A 100 -2.99 4.42 4.87
N THR A 101 -2.50 4.73 6.05
CA THR A 101 -2.44 3.81 7.19
C THR A 101 -3.50 4.10 8.24
N GLY A 102 -3.93 5.35 8.35
CA GLY A 102 -4.86 5.75 9.40
C GLY A 102 -5.38 7.18 9.25
N ARG A 103 -6.29 7.52 10.14
CA ARG A 103 -6.88 8.84 10.30
C ARG A 103 -6.96 9.15 11.78
N GLN A 104 -6.54 10.34 12.17
CA GLN A 104 -6.52 10.79 13.56
C GLN A 104 -7.64 11.81 13.77
N HIS A 105 -8.31 11.75 14.92
CA HIS A 105 -9.42 12.63 15.27
C HIS A 105 -9.09 13.43 16.53
N GLY A 106 -8.94 14.75 16.40
CA GLY A 106 -8.57 15.62 17.52
C GLY A 106 -7.06 15.66 17.79
N GLY A 107 -6.64 16.69 18.53
CA GLY A 107 -5.22 16.96 18.79
C GLY A 107 -4.50 15.85 19.55
N GLY A 108 -5.18 15.18 20.50
CA GLY A 108 -4.61 14.06 21.25
C GLY A 108 -4.20 12.89 20.35
N HIS A 109 -5.07 12.47 19.43
CA HIS A 109 -4.73 11.41 18.47
C HIS A 109 -3.63 11.80 17.47
N VAL A 110 -3.56 13.09 17.10
CA VAL A 110 -2.47 13.61 16.26
C VAL A 110 -1.14 13.53 17.00
N LEU A 111 -1.11 13.99 18.26
CA LEU A 111 0.07 13.94 19.11
C LEU A 111 0.54 12.50 19.37
N ALA A 112 -0.38 11.59 19.68
CA ALA A 112 -0.06 10.17 19.85
C ALA A 112 0.58 9.58 18.59
N ASN A 113 0.09 9.97 17.40
CA ASN A 113 0.67 9.54 16.14
C ASN A 113 2.05 10.17 15.88
N PHE A 114 2.27 11.44 16.26
CA PHE A 114 3.61 12.06 16.21
C PHE A 114 4.58 11.32 17.12
N ALA A 115 4.22 11.11 18.38
CA ALA A 115 5.03 10.40 19.36
C ALA A 115 5.37 8.96 18.91
N TYR A 116 4.41 8.26 18.30
CA TYR A 116 4.65 6.94 17.71
C TYR A 116 5.69 6.98 16.57
N ILE A 117 5.60 7.96 15.67
CA ILE A 117 6.54 8.07 14.55
C ILE A 117 7.93 8.50 15.04
N SER A 118 7.99 9.45 15.97
CA SER A 118 9.26 9.93 16.54
C SER A 118 9.86 8.99 17.56
N ARG A 119 9.13 7.96 18.01
CA ARG A 119 9.50 7.10 19.14
C ARG A 119 9.84 7.91 20.39
N LEU A 120 9.09 9.00 20.61
CA LEU A 120 9.30 9.87 21.76
C LEU A 120 9.20 9.06 23.07
N GLY A 121 10.23 9.16 23.92
CA GLY A 121 10.30 8.44 25.19
C GLY A 121 10.94 7.05 25.13
N HIS A 122 11.40 6.60 23.96
CA HIS A 122 12.12 5.31 23.81
C HIS A 122 13.64 5.41 24.06
N GLY A 123 14.14 6.60 24.42
CA GLY A 123 15.55 6.84 24.71
C GLY A 123 16.29 7.56 23.59
N PRO A 124 17.43 8.21 23.89
CA PRO A 124 18.10 9.11 22.96
C PRO A 124 18.62 8.44 21.68
N ASP A 125 18.89 7.13 21.74
CA ASP A 125 19.41 6.35 20.61
C ASP A 125 18.30 5.88 19.64
N GLU A 126 17.04 5.85 20.10
CA GLU A 126 15.90 5.38 19.32
C GLU A 126 14.98 6.51 18.85
N GLU A 127 15.06 7.68 19.49
CA GLU A 127 14.25 8.84 19.16
C GLU A 127 14.61 9.43 17.79
N LEU A 128 13.56 9.72 17.01
CA LEU A 128 13.63 10.21 15.64
C LEU A 128 13.06 11.61 15.55
N GLY A 129 13.76 12.49 14.82
CA GLY A 129 13.23 13.80 14.49
C GLY A 129 12.11 13.71 13.44
N LEU A 130 11.05 14.51 13.63
CA LEU A 130 9.99 14.69 12.63
C LEU A 130 10.26 15.97 11.83
N GLU A 131 10.48 15.83 10.53
CA GLU A 131 10.63 16.99 9.66
C GLU A 131 9.26 17.54 9.26
N THR A 132 9.04 18.84 9.45
CA THR A 132 7.80 19.52 9.08
C THR A 132 7.81 20.00 7.63
N SER A 133 6.65 20.44 7.15
CA SER A 133 6.49 21.10 5.85
C SER A 133 7.37 22.34 5.64
N GLU A 134 7.86 22.93 6.73
CA GLU A 134 8.71 24.12 6.74
C GLU A 134 10.21 23.79 6.84
N GLY A 135 10.55 22.50 6.90
CA GLY A 135 11.94 22.04 7.05
C GLY A 135 12.45 22.08 8.50
N ILE A 136 11.58 22.34 9.47
CA ILE A 136 11.91 22.30 10.89
C ILE A 136 11.92 20.84 11.36
N VAL A 137 12.89 20.44 12.18
CA VAL A 137 12.94 19.09 12.76
C VAL A 137 12.47 19.13 14.21
N LEU A 138 11.29 18.57 14.46
CA LEU A 138 10.71 18.45 15.80
C LEU A 138 11.31 17.24 16.51
N ARG A 139 11.89 17.47 17.69
CA ARG A 139 12.42 16.43 18.59
C ARG A 139 11.75 16.43 19.97
N ASP A 140 11.11 17.54 20.33
CA ASP A 140 10.50 17.71 21.64
C ASP A 140 8.98 17.48 21.62
N GLY A 141 8.48 16.86 22.69
CA GLY A 141 7.05 16.55 22.83
C GLY A 141 6.16 17.79 22.95
N ARG A 142 6.67 18.91 23.48
CA ARG A 142 5.91 20.17 23.60
C ARG A 142 5.67 20.78 22.23
N ASP A 143 6.68 20.83 21.37
CA ASP A 143 6.53 21.37 20.01
C ASP A 143 5.55 20.51 19.19
N MET A 144 5.64 19.18 19.33
CA MET A 144 4.67 18.26 18.74
C MET A 144 3.25 18.51 19.26
N GLN A 145 3.09 18.78 20.56
CA GLN A 145 1.80 19.08 21.18
C GLN A 145 1.22 20.40 20.68
N ILE A 146 2.05 21.44 20.54
CA ILE A 146 1.66 22.74 20.01
C ILE A 146 1.12 22.57 18.59
N LEU A 147 1.89 21.91 17.71
CA LEU A 147 1.48 21.67 16.33
C LEU A 147 0.20 20.82 16.24
N ALA A 148 0.09 19.77 17.06
CA ALA A 148 -1.11 18.93 17.09
C ALA A 148 -2.37 19.70 17.54
N LYS A 149 -2.21 20.62 18.50
CA LYS A 149 -3.29 21.50 18.96
C LYS A 149 -3.67 22.52 17.90
N GLU A 150 -2.69 23.11 17.21
CA GLU A 150 -2.92 24.02 16.09
C GLU A 150 -3.74 23.34 14.99
N TRP A 151 -3.34 22.15 14.54
CA TRP A 151 -4.09 21.38 13.54
C TRP A 151 -5.51 21.07 13.99
N HIS A 152 -5.70 20.76 15.29
CA HIS A 152 -7.01 20.50 15.85
C HIS A 152 -7.90 21.74 15.82
N ASN A 153 -7.40 22.87 16.33
CA ASN A 153 -8.11 24.13 16.35
C ASN A 153 -8.50 24.54 14.92
N PHE A 154 -7.55 24.48 13.99
CA PHE A 154 -7.80 24.82 12.59
C PHE A 154 -8.82 23.90 11.91
N GLU A 155 -8.90 22.61 12.29
CA GLU A 155 -9.96 21.72 11.81
C GLU A 155 -11.34 22.07 12.39
N MET A 156 -11.38 22.59 13.63
CA MET A 156 -12.60 23.02 14.33
C MET A 156 -13.07 24.43 13.92
N ASP A 157 -12.19 25.27 13.41
CA ASP A 157 -12.55 26.60 12.92
C ASP A 157 -13.47 26.49 11.68
N GLY A 158 -14.73 26.88 11.86
CA GLY A 158 -15.77 26.94 10.82
C GLY A 158 -17.09 26.25 11.18
N ASP A 159 -18.18 26.74 10.58
CA ASP A 159 -19.59 26.40 10.89
C ASP A 159 -20.05 25.00 10.39
N ALA A 160 -19.10 24.09 10.14
CA ALA A 160 -19.39 22.80 9.54
C ALA A 160 -19.87 21.79 10.60
N ARG A 161 -21.17 21.51 10.61
CA ARG A 161 -21.88 20.40 11.31
C ARG A 161 -21.26 18.99 11.17
N ARG A 162 -20.13 18.81 10.48
CA ARG A 162 -19.41 17.53 10.32
C ARG A 162 -17.97 17.65 10.82
N LYS A 163 -17.76 17.25 12.06
CA LYS A 163 -16.45 16.94 12.67
C LYS A 163 -15.84 15.76 11.90
N GLY A 164 -14.65 15.95 11.31
CA GLY A 164 -13.95 14.90 10.57
C GLY A 164 -12.60 14.56 11.20
N ALA A 165 -11.79 13.75 10.52
CA ALA A 165 -10.41 13.54 10.94
C ALA A 165 -9.63 14.86 10.90
N THR A 166 -8.72 15.05 11.85
CA THR A 166 -7.79 16.18 11.93
C THR A 166 -6.57 15.94 11.04
N SER A 167 -6.11 14.69 10.93
CA SER A 167 -5.01 14.34 10.04
C SER A 167 -5.19 12.97 9.37
N ILE A 168 -4.40 12.74 8.33
CA ILE A 168 -4.30 11.47 7.61
C ILE A 168 -2.85 10.99 7.68
N SER A 169 -2.65 9.74 8.03
CA SER A 169 -1.33 9.10 8.02
C SER A 169 -1.12 8.28 6.76
N MET A 170 0.06 8.40 6.19
CA MET A 170 0.50 7.73 4.97
C MET A 170 1.90 7.13 5.21
N ILE A 171 2.21 6.03 4.52
CA ILE A 171 3.60 5.59 4.41
C ILE A 171 4.03 5.45 2.95
N LEU A 172 5.30 5.78 2.73
CA LEU A 172 6.04 5.60 1.50
C LEU A 172 7.17 4.61 1.79
N SER A 173 7.20 3.46 1.11
CA SER A 173 8.22 2.44 1.38
C SER A 173 8.85 1.87 0.13
N MET A 174 10.02 1.28 0.32
CA MET A 174 10.76 0.52 -0.68
C MET A 174 11.23 -0.83 -0.10
N PRO A 175 11.54 -1.83 -0.93
CA PRO A 175 12.10 -3.10 -0.46
C PRO A 175 13.44 -2.94 0.29
N THR A 176 13.80 -4.00 1.02
CA THR A 176 15.07 -4.13 1.74
C THR A 176 16.25 -3.87 0.81
N GLY A 177 17.31 -3.24 1.32
CA GLY A 177 18.50 -2.88 0.55
C GLY A 177 18.41 -1.53 -0.18
N THR A 178 17.30 -0.82 -0.07
CA THR A 178 17.19 0.57 -0.55
C THR A 178 17.88 1.52 0.43
N ASP A 179 18.69 2.46 -0.09
CA ASP A 179 19.32 3.55 0.67
C ASP A 179 18.24 4.37 1.43
N PRO A 180 18.22 4.33 2.78
CA PRO A 180 17.19 4.98 3.58
C PRO A 180 17.21 6.51 3.52
N GLU A 181 18.37 7.13 3.38
CA GLU A 181 18.49 8.59 3.36
C GLU A 181 18.04 9.14 2.01
N ARG A 182 18.40 8.48 0.91
CA ARG A 182 17.86 8.81 -0.42
C ARG A 182 16.37 8.57 -0.50
N LEU A 183 15.87 7.51 0.14
CA LEU A 183 14.44 7.24 0.28
C LEU A 183 13.73 8.39 1.03
N LYS A 184 14.28 8.81 2.18
CA LYS A 184 13.76 9.95 2.96
C LYS A 184 13.74 11.22 2.13
N ALA A 185 14.84 11.55 1.46
CA ALA A 185 14.92 12.72 0.59
C ALA A 185 13.87 12.68 -0.54
N ALA A 186 13.65 11.52 -1.16
CA ALA A 186 12.62 11.34 -2.20
C ALA A 186 11.21 11.54 -1.64
N ALA A 187 10.94 11.03 -0.43
CA ALA A 187 9.65 11.15 0.23
C ALA A 187 9.35 12.59 0.67
N LEU A 188 10.35 13.32 1.16
CA LEU A 188 10.24 14.73 1.54
C LEU A 188 9.96 15.61 0.32
N ASP A 189 10.69 15.42 -0.78
CA ASP A 189 10.42 16.14 -2.03
C ASP A 189 9.03 15.84 -2.61
N PHE A 190 8.62 14.56 -2.52
CA PHE A 190 7.25 14.18 -2.86
C PHE A 190 6.24 14.93 -1.98
N ALA A 191 6.46 14.99 -0.67
CA ALA A 191 5.56 15.66 0.27
C ALA A 191 5.50 17.17 0.03
N ARG A 192 6.65 17.83 -0.15
CA ARG A 192 6.74 19.26 -0.50
C ARG A 192 5.99 19.56 -1.79
N GLU A 193 6.13 18.75 -2.84
CA GLU A 193 5.42 18.97 -4.10
C GLU A 193 3.91 18.69 -3.98
N LYS A 194 3.51 17.59 -3.32
CA LYS A 194 2.10 17.13 -3.31
C LYS A 194 1.24 17.79 -2.24
N PHE A 195 1.86 18.21 -1.15
CA PHE A 195 1.19 18.78 0.01
C PHE A 195 1.72 20.19 0.29
N ALA A 196 2.19 20.91 -0.73
CA ALA A 196 2.71 22.29 -0.60
C ALA A 196 1.76 23.23 0.15
N ASN A 197 0.45 23.09 -0.08
CA ASN A 197 -0.57 23.91 0.57
C ASN A 197 -1.07 23.32 1.91
N ARG A 198 -0.36 22.37 2.51
CA ARG A 198 -0.81 21.66 3.72
C ARG A 198 0.34 21.52 4.69
N SER A 199 0.04 21.65 5.99
CA SER A 199 0.97 21.24 7.02
C SER A 199 1.11 19.71 7.03
N TRP A 200 2.34 19.23 7.16
CA TRP A 200 2.65 17.81 7.30
C TRP A 200 3.90 17.61 8.13
N VAL A 201 4.06 16.41 8.68
CA VAL A 201 5.31 15.95 9.31
C VAL A 201 5.72 14.61 8.74
N ALA A 202 7.03 14.35 8.66
CA ALA A 202 7.57 13.11 8.13
C ALA A 202 8.72 12.55 8.99
N GLY A 203 8.80 11.22 9.08
CA GLY A 203 9.84 10.49 9.80
C GLY A 203 10.24 9.20 9.10
N LEU A 204 11.53 8.88 9.09
CA LEU A 204 12.10 7.68 8.46
C LEU A 204 12.24 6.55 9.49
N HIS A 205 11.72 5.36 9.16
CA HIS A 205 11.87 4.12 9.92
C HIS A 205 12.69 3.10 9.11
N VAL A 206 13.71 2.50 9.73
CA VAL A 206 14.65 1.52 9.14
C VAL A 206 14.76 0.20 9.93
N ASP A 207 14.01 0.09 11.02
CA ASP A 207 13.99 -1.01 12.00
C ASP A 207 13.27 -2.28 11.54
N ARG A 208 12.53 -2.19 10.43
CA ARG A 208 11.72 -3.28 9.88
C ARG A 208 12.34 -3.74 8.55
N ASP A 209 11.89 -4.89 8.04
CA ASP A 209 12.38 -5.46 6.78
C ASP A 209 12.42 -4.46 5.62
N HIS A 210 11.54 -3.46 5.60
CA HIS A 210 11.45 -2.48 4.52
C HIS A 210 11.60 -1.05 5.07
N PRO A 211 12.59 -0.26 4.60
CA PRO A 211 12.69 1.13 4.98
C PRO A 211 11.47 1.91 4.49
N HIS A 212 10.93 2.76 5.36
CA HIS A 212 9.70 3.50 5.07
C HIS A 212 9.65 4.85 5.76
N VAL A 213 9.02 5.80 5.09
CA VAL A 213 8.78 7.14 5.60
C VAL A 213 7.31 7.25 5.98
N HIS A 214 7.06 7.53 7.25
CA HIS A 214 5.76 7.96 7.74
C HIS A 214 5.56 9.42 7.38
N ILE A 215 4.37 9.76 6.86
CA ILE A 215 3.94 11.13 6.60
C ILE A 215 2.58 11.31 7.24
N THR A 216 2.46 12.28 8.15
CA THR A 216 1.18 12.70 8.71
C THR A 216 0.82 14.06 8.14
N ILE A 217 -0.37 14.16 7.55
CA ILE A 217 -0.79 15.31 6.76
C ILE A 217 -2.03 15.92 7.42
N ALA A 218 -2.00 17.23 7.67
CA ALA A 218 -3.17 17.96 8.14
C ALA A 218 -4.32 17.82 7.15
N ARG A 219 -5.51 17.54 7.66
CA ARG A 219 -6.65 17.24 6.78
C ARG A 219 -7.21 18.50 6.10
N ARG A 220 -7.10 19.69 6.69
CA ARG A 220 -7.35 20.96 5.98
C ARG A 220 -6.05 21.52 5.41
N ASP A 221 -6.16 22.16 4.25
CA ASP A 221 -5.10 23.00 3.70
C ASP A 221 -5.24 24.42 4.22
N PHE A 222 -4.28 25.27 3.90
CA PHE A 222 -4.28 26.69 4.31
C PHE A 222 -5.48 27.48 3.74
N ASP A 223 -6.17 26.95 2.72
CA ASP A 223 -7.44 27.51 2.18
C ASP A 223 -8.69 26.91 2.87
N GLY A 224 -8.52 26.07 3.88
CA GLY A 224 -9.60 25.41 4.62
C GLY A 224 -10.27 24.21 3.93
N ARG A 225 -9.78 23.77 2.76
CA ARG A 225 -10.30 22.63 2.00
C ARG A 225 -9.81 21.29 2.56
N ARG A 226 -10.74 20.34 2.68
CA ARG A 226 -10.45 19.02 3.25
C ARG A 226 -9.82 18.05 2.25
N PHE A 227 -8.83 17.31 2.72
CA PHE A 227 -8.12 16.27 2.00
C PHE A 227 -8.92 14.97 1.94
N HIS A 228 -9.24 14.53 0.73
CA HIS A 228 -10.03 13.32 0.47
C HIS A 228 -9.40 12.47 -0.63
N PRO A 229 -8.25 11.85 -0.37
CA PRO A 229 -7.57 11.08 -1.38
C PRO A 229 -8.32 9.81 -1.76
N ASP A 230 -8.38 9.53 -3.05
CA ASP A 230 -9.01 8.37 -3.62
C ASP A 230 -7.99 7.34 -4.16
N ARG A 231 -8.50 6.34 -4.89
CA ARG A 231 -7.66 5.30 -5.48
C ARG A 231 -6.76 5.84 -6.60
N ASP A 232 -7.25 6.80 -7.38
CA ASP A 232 -6.53 7.36 -8.50
C ASP A 232 -5.44 8.32 -8.03
N ASP A 233 -5.67 9.03 -6.92
CA ASP A 233 -4.64 9.77 -6.19
C ASP A 233 -3.49 8.86 -5.79
N LEU A 234 -3.77 7.76 -5.09
CA LEU A 234 -2.75 6.81 -4.68
C LEU A 234 -1.96 6.23 -5.87
N PHE A 235 -2.62 6.00 -7.00
CA PHE A 235 -1.95 5.54 -8.22
C PHE A 235 -1.00 6.61 -8.77
N ARG A 236 -1.45 7.87 -8.89
CA ARG A 236 -0.60 8.99 -9.33
C ARG A 236 0.55 9.25 -8.37
N TRP A 237 0.32 9.13 -7.07
CA TRP A 237 1.34 9.33 -6.06
C TRP A 237 2.42 8.26 -6.10
N ARG A 238 2.09 7.00 -6.32
CA ARG A 238 3.10 5.94 -6.56
C ARG A 238 3.95 6.27 -7.78
N GLN A 239 3.34 6.68 -8.88
CA GLN A 239 4.10 7.07 -10.07
C GLN A 239 5.06 8.23 -9.80
N ARG A 240 4.60 9.28 -9.11
CA ARG A 240 5.44 10.42 -8.75
C ARG A 240 6.51 10.07 -7.72
N PHE A 241 6.21 9.26 -6.73
CA PHE A 241 7.21 8.83 -5.77
C PHE A 241 8.31 7.98 -6.44
N ALA A 242 7.93 7.06 -7.33
CA ALA A 242 8.90 6.31 -8.12
C ALA A 242 9.78 7.22 -9.00
N GLU A 243 9.25 8.34 -9.49
CA GLU A 243 10.03 9.35 -10.21
C GLU A 243 11.02 10.09 -9.31
N LYS A 244 10.58 10.56 -8.13
CA LYS A 244 11.48 11.19 -7.14
C LYS A 244 12.61 10.27 -6.68
N LEU A 245 12.35 8.96 -6.61
CA LEU A 245 13.37 7.94 -6.33
C LEU A 245 14.38 7.81 -7.47
N ARG A 246 13.91 7.75 -8.72
CA ARG A 246 14.78 7.65 -9.90
C ARG A 246 15.64 8.90 -10.11
N GLU A 247 15.11 10.09 -9.81
CA GLU A 247 15.88 11.35 -9.77
C GLU A 247 17.07 11.28 -8.80
N ARG A 248 17.03 10.37 -7.82
CA ARG A 248 18.08 10.13 -6.81
C ARG A 248 18.86 8.83 -7.05
N GLY A 249 18.75 8.25 -8.24
CA GLY A 249 19.45 7.04 -8.62
C GLY A 249 18.91 5.76 -7.97
N ILE A 250 17.71 5.79 -7.35
CA ILE A 250 17.03 4.57 -6.90
C ILE A 250 16.13 4.08 -8.03
N GLU A 251 16.46 2.92 -8.60
CA GLU A 251 15.56 2.28 -9.55
C GLU A 251 14.25 1.88 -8.86
N ALA A 252 13.16 2.45 -9.35
CA ALA A 252 11.83 2.24 -8.78
C ALA A 252 10.77 2.24 -9.89
N ASN A 253 9.80 1.34 -9.76
CA ASN A 253 8.66 1.22 -10.65
C ASN A 253 7.34 1.42 -9.88
N ALA A 254 6.26 1.68 -10.61
CA ALA A 254 4.94 1.92 -10.03
C ALA A 254 3.85 1.33 -10.94
N THR A 255 3.71 0.01 -10.91
CA THR A 255 2.73 -0.71 -11.73
C THR A 255 1.71 -1.49 -10.90
N PRO A 256 0.47 -1.64 -11.41
CA PRO A 256 -0.49 -2.53 -10.78
C PRO A 256 -0.07 -3.99 -10.94
N THR A 257 -0.43 -4.83 -9.98
CA THR A 257 -0.11 -6.27 -9.96
C THR A 257 -0.44 -7.01 -11.27
N ARG A 258 -1.56 -6.63 -11.91
CA ARG A 258 -1.97 -7.19 -13.21
C ARG A 258 -0.98 -6.89 -14.34
N ALA A 259 -0.31 -5.74 -14.35
CA ALA A 259 0.69 -5.41 -15.37
C ALA A 259 1.91 -6.33 -15.26
N ARG A 260 2.16 -6.86 -14.06
CA ARG A 260 3.21 -7.86 -13.81
C ARG A 260 2.76 -9.29 -14.09
N GLY A 261 1.53 -9.51 -14.55
CA GLY A 261 0.92 -10.84 -14.70
C GLY A 261 0.78 -11.60 -13.39
N ILE A 262 0.72 -10.88 -12.26
CA ILE A 262 0.53 -11.47 -10.93
C ILE A 262 -0.95 -11.29 -10.55
N ASP A 263 -1.57 -12.34 -10.06
CA ASP A 263 -2.91 -12.25 -9.52
C ASP A 263 -2.90 -11.56 -8.15
N PRO A 264 -3.75 -10.54 -7.92
CA PRO A 264 -3.86 -9.90 -6.62
C PRO A 264 -4.34 -10.89 -5.56
N ALA A 265 -3.41 -11.37 -4.73
CA ALA A 265 -3.73 -12.12 -3.53
C ALA A 265 -4.19 -11.14 -2.43
N HIS A 266 -5.41 -10.63 -2.55
CA HIS A 266 -6.00 -9.92 -1.42
C HIS A 266 -6.50 -10.93 -0.40
N GLU A 267 -5.85 -10.94 0.75
CA GLU A 267 -6.19 -11.79 1.87
C GLU A 267 -6.37 -10.92 3.11
N HIS A 268 -7.43 -11.20 3.86
CA HIS A 268 -7.66 -10.51 5.12
C HIS A 268 -6.58 -10.89 6.13
N ILE A 269 -6.06 -9.92 6.88
CA ILE A 269 -4.93 -10.15 7.80
C ILE A 269 -5.21 -11.24 8.82
N ALA A 270 -6.47 -11.40 9.25
CA ALA A 270 -6.87 -12.47 10.14
C ALA A 270 -6.70 -13.86 9.51
N VAL A 271 -7.06 -14.01 8.23
CA VAL A 271 -6.92 -15.28 7.47
C VAL A 271 -5.43 -15.63 7.34
N ARG A 272 -4.59 -14.64 7.02
CA ARG A 272 -3.13 -14.82 6.99
C ARG A 272 -2.58 -15.27 8.34
N LYS A 273 -2.93 -14.57 9.42
CA LYS A 273 -2.49 -14.90 10.78
C LYS A 273 -2.96 -16.29 11.23
N MET A 274 -4.15 -16.73 10.82
CA MET A 274 -4.62 -18.10 11.09
C MET A 274 -3.70 -19.13 10.42
N ARG A 275 -3.36 -18.93 9.15
CA ARG A 275 -2.41 -19.81 8.43
C ARG A 275 -1.01 -19.78 9.03
N ASP A 276 -0.52 -18.61 9.44
CA ASP A 276 0.77 -18.47 10.12
C ASP A 276 0.80 -19.29 11.43
N LYS A 277 -0.36 -19.45 12.10
CA LYS A 277 -0.56 -20.32 13.28
C LYS A 277 -0.82 -21.80 12.91
N GLY A 278 -0.71 -22.17 11.64
CA GLY A 278 -0.99 -23.53 11.16
C GLY A 278 -2.48 -23.89 11.10
N GLN A 279 -3.39 -22.95 11.30
CA GLN A 279 -4.83 -23.18 11.22
C GLN A 279 -5.31 -23.03 9.78
N VAL A 280 -6.30 -23.83 9.38
CA VAL A 280 -6.96 -23.71 8.07
C VAL A 280 -8.19 -22.80 8.21
N PRO A 281 -8.21 -21.64 7.54
CA PRO A 281 -9.39 -20.77 7.54
C PRO A 281 -10.61 -21.42 6.88
N GLN A 282 -11.81 -21.19 7.41
CA GLN A 282 -13.06 -21.70 6.83
C GLN A 282 -13.28 -21.23 5.38
N ILE A 283 -12.76 -20.05 5.01
CA ILE A 283 -12.83 -19.57 3.63
C ILE A 283 -12.04 -20.47 2.67
N ASP A 284 -10.99 -21.13 3.12
CA ASP A 284 -10.16 -22.02 2.31
C ASP A 284 -10.84 -23.37 2.12
N THR A 285 -11.46 -23.92 3.17
CA THR A 285 -12.26 -25.15 3.06
C THR A 285 -13.45 -24.94 2.11
N ALA A 286 -14.21 -23.87 2.29
CA ALA A 286 -15.34 -23.53 1.41
C ALA A 286 -14.92 -23.35 -0.06
N ARG A 287 -13.75 -22.74 -0.31
CA ARG A 287 -13.19 -22.60 -1.67
C ARG A 287 -12.78 -23.95 -2.26
N ALA A 288 -12.17 -24.82 -1.46
CA ALA A 288 -11.76 -26.15 -1.90
C ALA A 288 -12.97 -27.05 -2.21
N GLU A 289 -14.00 -27.02 -1.37
CA GLU A 289 -15.26 -27.74 -1.59
C GLU A 289 -15.99 -27.26 -2.84
N ARG A 290 -16.08 -25.94 -3.06
CA ARG A 290 -16.65 -25.38 -4.29
C ARG A 290 -15.90 -25.85 -5.52
N ALA A 291 -14.56 -25.85 -5.46
CA ALA A 291 -13.73 -26.30 -6.57
C ALA A 291 -13.90 -27.81 -6.84
N ARG A 292 -14.06 -28.64 -5.80
CA ARG A 292 -14.38 -30.07 -5.93
C ARG A 292 -15.74 -30.26 -6.61
N ARG A 293 -16.80 -29.63 -6.08
CA ARG A 293 -18.16 -29.73 -6.62
C ARG A 293 -18.24 -29.36 -8.11
N LEU A 294 -17.59 -28.29 -8.52
CA LEU A 294 -17.56 -27.87 -9.93
C LEU A 294 -16.86 -28.91 -10.82
N ARG A 295 -15.74 -29.48 -10.35
CA ARG A 295 -15.05 -30.56 -11.07
C ARG A 295 -15.91 -31.81 -11.19
N ASP A 296 -16.57 -32.22 -10.11
CA ASP A 296 -17.42 -33.42 -10.09
C ASP A 296 -18.62 -33.27 -11.04
N GLN A 297 -19.10 -32.04 -11.24
CA GLN A 297 -20.17 -31.71 -12.19
C GLN A 297 -19.67 -31.48 -13.63
N GLY A 298 -18.35 -31.56 -13.89
CA GLY A 298 -17.77 -31.23 -15.18
C GLY A 298 -17.88 -29.76 -15.58
N ILE A 299 -18.20 -28.86 -14.65
CA ILE A 299 -18.39 -27.44 -14.90
C ILE A 299 -17.04 -26.71 -14.76
N PRO A 300 -16.57 -25.97 -15.78
CA PRO A 300 -15.37 -25.16 -15.68
C PRO A 300 -15.46 -24.15 -14.53
N ASN A 301 -14.37 -24.01 -13.77
CA ASN A 301 -14.34 -23.07 -12.66
C ASN A 301 -14.39 -21.62 -13.20
N PRO A 302 -15.44 -20.83 -12.92
CA PRO A 302 -15.57 -19.48 -13.45
C PRO A 302 -14.44 -18.55 -12.99
N VAL A 303 -13.83 -18.83 -11.83
CA VAL A 303 -12.67 -18.07 -11.35
C VAL A 303 -11.46 -18.30 -12.24
N GLU A 304 -11.20 -19.54 -12.64
CA GLU A 304 -10.09 -19.89 -13.54
C GLU A 304 -10.27 -19.25 -14.91
N ALA A 305 -11.49 -19.29 -15.47
CA ALA A 305 -11.80 -18.63 -16.74
C ALA A 305 -11.54 -17.12 -16.68
N VAL A 306 -11.93 -16.45 -15.58
CA VAL A 306 -11.68 -15.02 -15.38
C VAL A 306 -10.18 -14.72 -15.26
N LEU A 307 -9.41 -15.54 -14.54
CA LEU A 307 -7.96 -15.34 -14.41
C LEU A 307 -7.24 -15.59 -15.74
N ALA A 308 -7.62 -16.65 -16.46
CA ALA A 308 -7.09 -16.96 -17.79
C ALA A 308 -7.37 -15.83 -18.78
N SER A 309 -8.60 -15.30 -18.81
CA SER A 309 -8.98 -14.15 -19.65
C SER A 309 -8.14 -12.90 -19.31
N ARG A 310 -7.99 -12.58 -18.01
CA ARG A 310 -7.15 -11.45 -17.57
C ARG A 310 -5.70 -11.61 -17.99
N GLN A 311 -5.14 -12.81 -17.84
CA GLN A 311 -3.77 -13.08 -18.25
C GLN A 311 -3.61 -13.02 -19.77
N ALA A 312 -4.58 -13.55 -20.53
CA ALA A 312 -4.59 -13.47 -21.99
C ALA A 312 -4.55 -12.02 -22.46
N ILE A 313 -5.33 -11.11 -21.84
CA ILE A 313 -5.30 -9.67 -22.12
C ILE A 313 -3.89 -9.10 -21.86
N VAL A 314 -3.29 -9.41 -20.72
CA VAL A 314 -1.94 -8.91 -20.38
C VAL A 314 -0.91 -9.40 -21.39
N ARG A 315 -0.92 -10.70 -21.71
CA ARG A 315 -0.03 -11.31 -22.72
C ARG A 315 -0.23 -10.67 -24.09
N ALA A 316 -1.47 -10.54 -24.57
CA ALA A 316 -1.78 -9.93 -25.86
C ALA A 316 -1.29 -8.48 -25.94
N THR A 317 -1.46 -7.69 -24.88
CA THR A 317 -0.95 -6.31 -24.81
C THR A 317 0.58 -6.25 -24.93
N TYR A 318 1.31 -7.10 -24.22
CA TYR A 318 2.77 -7.15 -24.32
C TYR A 318 3.23 -7.65 -25.69
N MET A 319 2.61 -8.70 -26.24
CA MET A 319 2.96 -9.23 -27.56
C MET A 319 2.71 -8.21 -28.67
N ARG A 320 1.64 -7.41 -28.57
CA ARG A 320 1.42 -6.29 -29.49
C ARG A 320 2.50 -5.21 -29.37
N SER A 321 2.90 -4.89 -28.14
CA SER A 321 3.98 -3.92 -27.88
C SER A 321 5.32 -4.42 -28.43
N VAL A 322 5.61 -5.72 -28.28
CA VAL A 322 6.79 -6.40 -28.84
C VAL A 322 6.81 -6.32 -30.35
N ALA A 323 5.69 -6.65 -31.01
CA ALA A 323 5.60 -6.62 -32.47
C ALA A 323 5.90 -5.22 -33.04
N GLU A 324 5.34 -4.17 -32.42
CA GLU A 324 5.61 -2.80 -32.88
C GLU A 324 7.03 -2.34 -32.56
N LEU A 325 7.57 -2.63 -31.37
CA LEU A 325 8.95 -2.26 -31.00
C LEU A 325 9.99 -2.98 -31.84
N SER A 326 9.76 -4.25 -32.17
CA SER A 326 10.68 -5.06 -33.01
C SER A 326 10.74 -4.56 -34.45
N ALA A 327 9.65 -3.95 -34.94
CA ALA A 327 9.61 -3.33 -36.26
C ALA A 327 10.30 -1.94 -36.30
N SER A 328 10.71 -1.40 -35.15
CA SER A 328 11.47 -0.15 -35.09
C SER A 328 12.88 -0.33 -35.64
N HIS A 329 13.40 0.69 -36.32
CA HIS A 329 14.81 0.75 -36.73
C HIS A 329 15.78 1.06 -35.58
N SER A 330 15.25 1.40 -34.40
CA SER A 330 16.06 1.72 -33.22
C SER A 330 16.49 0.46 -32.49
N LEU A 331 17.81 0.27 -32.33
CA LEU A 331 18.36 -0.83 -31.53
C LEU A 331 17.85 -0.80 -30.09
N ALA A 332 17.66 0.39 -29.51
CA ALA A 332 17.13 0.52 -28.16
C ALA A 332 15.69 -0.04 -28.03
N ASP A 333 14.83 0.21 -29.03
CA ASP A 333 13.46 -0.31 -29.04
C ASP A 333 13.45 -1.83 -29.21
N GLN A 334 14.33 -2.36 -30.07
CA GLN A 334 14.49 -3.80 -30.28
C GLN A 334 14.98 -4.51 -29.01
N VAL A 335 15.90 -3.91 -28.25
CA VAL A 335 16.35 -4.45 -26.95
C VAL A 335 15.19 -4.46 -25.95
N VAL A 336 14.36 -3.42 -25.92
CA VAL A 336 13.15 -3.40 -25.08
C VAL A 336 12.21 -4.53 -25.50
N ALA A 337 11.99 -4.75 -26.80
CA ALA A 337 11.14 -5.82 -27.31
C ALA A 337 11.60 -7.20 -26.83
N GLN A 338 12.89 -7.51 -26.96
CA GLN A 338 13.45 -8.78 -26.48
C GLN A 338 13.28 -8.96 -24.95
N SER A 339 13.41 -7.87 -24.18
CA SER A 339 13.19 -7.90 -22.74
C SER A 339 11.73 -8.23 -22.41
N LEU A 340 10.78 -7.62 -23.14
CA LEU A 340 9.35 -7.89 -22.99
C LEU A 340 8.97 -9.31 -23.42
N GLU A 341 9.57 -9.86 -24.47
CA GLU A 341 9.38 -11.25 -24.90
C GLU A 341 9.78 -12.24 -23.81
N ARG A 342 11.00 -12.11 -23.27
CA ARG A 342 11.48 -12.95 -22.17
C ARG A 342 10.59 -12.82 -20.94
N PHE A 343 10.13 -11.61 -20.65
CA PHE A 343 9.20 -11.37 -19.55
C PHE A 343 7.88 -12.11 -19.73
N VAL A 344 7.26 -12.03 -20.92
CA VAL A 344 5.99 -12.72 -21.21
C VAL A 344 6.14 -14.23 -21.17
N ALA A 345 7.25 -14.76 -21.70
CA ALA A 345 7.56 -16.19 -21.64
C ALA A 345 7.71 -16.68 -20.18
N ALA A 346 8.23 -15.84 -19.29
CA ALA A 346 8.43 -16.13 -17.88
C ALA A 346 7.22 -15.82 -16.97
N LEU A 347 6.07 -15.38 -17.52
CA LEU A 347 4.88 -15.11 -16.72
C LEU A 347 4.31 -16.42 -16.14
N PRO A 348 4.07 -16.49 -14.81
CA PRO A 348 3.54 -17.69 -14.18
C PRO A 348 2.12 -17.98 -14.68
N PRO A 349 1.68 -19.26 -14.74
CA PRO A 349 0.29 -19.57 -15.04
C PRO A 349 -0.65 -18.93 -14.01
N PRO A 350 -1.92 -18.66 -14.38
CA PRO A 350 -2.86 -18.03 -13.48
C PRO A 350 -3.19 -19.02 -12.36
N GLU A 351 -3.18 -18.55 -11.11
CA GLU A 351 -3.37 -19.43 -9.96
C GLU A 351 -4.51 -18.91 -9.08
N PRO A 352 -5.69 -19.55 -9.10
CA PRO A 352 -6.80 -19.12 -8.27
C PRO A 352 -6.53 -19.35 -6.79
N ASN A 353 -7.13 -18.51 -5.95
CA ASN A 353 -7.03 -18.65 -4.49
C ASN A 353 -7.45 -20.03 -3.99
N SER A 354 -8.37 -20.72 -4.70
CA SER A 354 -8.76 -22.10 -4.41
C SER A 354 -7.63 -23.10 -4.65
N ALA A 355 -6.84 -22.96 -5.72
CA ALA A 355 -5.67 -23.81 -5.97
C ALA A 355 -4.58 -23.59 -4.92
N ARG A 356 -4.34 -22.32 -4.53
CA ARG A 356 -3.44 -21.98 -3.42
C ARG A 356 -3.90 -22.57 -2.09
N ALA A 357 -5.19 -22.44 -1.78
CA ALA A 357 -5.80 -23.01 -0.58
C ALA A 357 -5.67 -24.55 -0.57
N MET A 358 -5.97 -25.23 -1.67
CA MET A 358 -5.82 -26.70 -1.76
C MET A 358 -4.36 -27.14 -1.53
N ARG A 359 -3.36 -26.38 -2.00
CA ARG A 359 -1.94 -26.66 -1.72
C ARG A 359 -1.59 -26.44 -0.25
N ALA A 360 -2.12 -25.39 0.38
CA ALA A 360 -1.91 -25.13 1.80
C ALA A 360 -2.56 -26.17 2.72
N VAL A 361 -3.69 -26.75 2.28
CA VAL A 361 -4.45 -27.77 3.02
C VAL A 361 -3.93 -29.20 2.75
N SER A 362 -3.18 -29.44 1.67
CA SER A 362 -2.66 -30.77 1.36
C SER A 362 -1.46 -31.13 2.26
N PRO A 363 -1.56 -32.12 3.16
CA PRO A 363 -0.48 -32.50 4.08
C PRO A 363 0.70 -33.21 3.39
N SER A 364 0.55 -33.58 2.11
CA SER A 364 1.45 -34.49 1.38
C SER A 364 2.80 -33.92 0.94
N ARG A 365 3.14 -32.67 1.28
CA ARG A 365 4.52 -32.13 1.05
C ARG A 365 5.32 -31.81 2.30
N ARG A 366 4.74 -31.95 3.51
CA ARG A 366 5.51 -31.75 4.75
C ARG A 366 6.44 -32.92 5.10
N ARG A 367 6.24 -34.11 4.49
CA ARG A 367 7.11 -35.28 4.73
C ARG A 367 8.28 -35.37 3.74
N ASP A 368 8.11 -34.95 2.49
CA ASP A 368 9.17 -35.09 1.48
C ASP A 368 10.28 -34.02 1.60
N ALA A 369 9.99 -32.86 2.21
CA ALA A 369 10.99 -31.81 2.44
C ALA A 369 11.97 -32.10 3.59
N ILE A 370 11.69 -33.11 4.44
CA ILE A 370 12.59 -33.50 5.54
C ILE A 370 13.57 -34.60 5.10
N VAL A 371 13.26 -35.36 4.04
CA VAL A 371 14.09 -36.48 3.58
C VAL A 371 15.12 -36.02 2.54
N ASP A 372 14.84 -34.98 1.75
CA ASP A 372 15.75 -34.49 0.69
C ASP A 372 16.85 -33.51 1.18
N ALA A 373 16.82 -33.12 2.45
CA ALA A 373 17.85 -32.24 3.04
C ALA A 373 19.09 -33.00 3.55
N ARG A 374 19.09 -34.34 3.53
CA ARG A 374 20.21 -35.17 4.01
C ARG A 374 21.09 -35.78 2.92
N THR A 375 20.81 -35.48 1.63
CA THR A 375 21.58 -36.07 0.53
C THR A 375 21.95 -35.01 -0.52
N ARG A 376 22.86 -34.11 -0.14
CA ARG A 376 23.75 -33.46 -1.11
C ARG A 376 25.19 -33.61 -0.62
N PRO A 377 26.14 -34.02 -1.47
CA PRO A 377 27.50 -34.28 -1.05
C PRO A 377 28.17 -32.95 -0.74
N ALA A 378 28.63 -32.81 0.50
CA ALA A 378 29.52 -31.73 0.88
C ALA A 378 30.86 -31.95 0.15
N VAL A 379 31.25 -30.98 -0.66
CA VAL A 379 32.64 -30.87 -1.13
C VAL A 379 33.48 -30.63 0.12
N ALA A 380 34.33 -31.60 0.44
CA ALA A 380 35.22 -31.57 1.57
C ALA A 380 36.31 -30.50 1.37
N ASP A 381 36.39 -29.55 2.28
CA ASP A 381 37.62 -28.82 2.60
C ASP A 381 38.16 -29.43 3.91
N PRO A 382 39.35 -30.07 3.90
CA PRO A 382 39.82 -30.87 5.02
C PRO A 382 40.46 -29.98 6.07
N GLY A 383 39.82 -29.87 7.23
CA GLY A 383 40.48 -29.45 8.45
C GLY A 383 39.73 -28.37 9.21
N LEU A 384 38.67 -28.76 9.93
CA LEU A 384 38.30 -28.32 11.28
C LEU A 384 36.88 -28.83 11.57
N ASP A 385 36.73 -29.56 12.68
CA ASP A 385 35.44 -30.10 13.13
C ASP A 385 34.39 -28.96 13.27
N PRO A 386 33.23 -29.05 12.59
CA PRO A 386 32.22 -28.01 12.57
C PRO A 386 31.64 -27.69 13.96
N ILE A 387 31.69 -28.65 14.90
CA ILE A 387 31.29 -28.43 16.30
C ILE A 387 32.33 -27.56 17.01
N THR A 388 33.61 -27.86 16.81
CA THR A 388 34.73 -27.04 17.32
C THR A 388 34.68 -25.61 16.77
N ALA A 389 34.38 -25.42 15.48
CA ALA A 389 34.23 -24.09 14.88
C ALA A 389 33.02 -23.30 15.44
N ALA A 390 31.94 -23.99 15.82
CA ALA A 390 30.77 -23.37 16.44
C ALA A 390 31.03 -22.96 17.90
N LEU A 391 31.79 -23.78 18.64
CA LEU A 391 32.21 -23.49 20.00
C LEU A 391 33.18 -22.29 20.07
N GLU A 392 34.12 -22.18 19.12
CA GLU A 392 35.02 -21.01 19.04
C GLU A 392 34.25 -19.72 18.70
N ARG A 393 33.28 -19.77 17.79
CA ARG A 393 32.39 -18.61 17.52
C ARG A 393 31.60 -18.19 18.75
N SER A 394 31.16 -19.14 19.58
CA SER A 394 30.46 -18.87 20.83
C SER A 394 31.40 -18.25 21.88
N ARG A 395 32.64 -18.74 22.00
CA ARG A 395 33.66 -18.15 22.90
C ARG A 395 34.03 -16.73 22.51
N VAL A 396 34.27 -16.47 21.22
CA VAL A 396 34.58 -15.12 20.71
C VAL A 396 33.42 -14.14 20.95
N MET A 397 32.16 -14.59 20.79
CA MET A 397 31.00 -13.77 21.12
C MET A 397 30.89 -13.49 22.62
N ARG A 398 31.22 -14.46 23.48
CA ARG A 398 31.21 -14.29 24.94
C ARG A 398 32.29 -13.32 25.39
N GLY A 399 33.51 -13.43 24.87
CA GLY A 399 34.60 -12.48 25.15
C GLY A 399 34.29 -11.06 24.68
N LYS A 400 33.58 -10.89 23.55
CA LYS A 400 33.11 -9.57 23.09
C LYS A 400 32.02 -8.97 24.00
N LEU A 401 31.17 -9.81 24.60
CA LEU A 401 30.17 -9.35 25.56
C LEU A 401 30.82 -9.00 26.90
N GLU A 402 31.76 -9.79 27.38
CA GLU A 402 32.51 -9.55 28.61
C GLU A 402 33.41 -8.31 28.50
N ALA A 403 34.06 -8.07 27.35
CA ALA A 403 34.83 -6.85 27.10
C ALA A 403 33.93 -5.58 27.05
N LYS A 404 32.71 -5.72 26.54
CA LYS A 404 31.72 -4.62 26.52
C LYS A 404 31.12 -4.34 27.90
N GLN A 405 31.12 -5.33 28.78
CA GLN A 405 30.71 -5.22 30.17
C GLN A 405 31.83 -4.65 31.05
N ALA A 406 33.09 -5.04 30.81
CA ALA A 406 34.27 -4.48 31.47
C ALA A 406 34.51 -3.00 31.14
N LEU A 407 34.19 -2.55 29.91
CA LEU A 407 34.20 -1.12 29.56
C LEU A 407 33.11 -0.30 30.26
N ARG A 408 32.09 -0.95 30.84
CA ARG A 408 31.00 -0.31 31.60
C ARG A 408 31.32 -0.17 33.08
N GLU A 409 32.30 -0.92 33.59
CA GLU A 409 32.66 -0.99 35.01
C GLU A 409 34.15 -0.62 35.21
N SER A 410 34.47 0.67 35.15
CA SER A 410 35.73 1.23 35.67
C SER A 410 35.50 2.66 36.16
N PRO A 411 35.92 3.03 37.39
CA PRO A 411 35.54 4.31 38.01
C PRO A 411 36.62 5.42 37.93
N GLU A 412 36.13 6.68 37.90
CA GLU A 412 36.78 7.98 38.20
C GLU A 412 37.81 8.56 37.19
N ARG A 413 38.00 9.88 36.97
CA ARG A 413 37.73 11.09 37.78
C ARG A 413 37.85 12.39 36.95
N THR A 414 36.99 13.38 37.28
CA THR A 414 37.11 14.87 37.24
C THR A 414 37.72 15.61 36.05
N GLU A 415 36.93 16.50 35.41
CA GLU A 415 37.17 17.95 35.44
C GLU A 415 35.92 18.77 35.04
N ASP A 416 35.84 19.96 35.64
CA ASP A 416 34.71 20.88 35.80
C ASP A 416 34.50 21.78 34.59
N THR A 417 33.29 21.84 34.02
CA THR A 417 32.78 23.04 33.33
C THR A 417 31.26 23.10 33.40
N ARG A 418 30.76 24.25 33.87
CA ARG A 418 29.35 24.58 34.03
C ARG A 418 28.65 24.71 32.68
N HIS A 419 27.59 23.93 32.46
CA HIS A 419 26.49 24.32 31.57
C HIS A 419 25.15 23.87 32.15
N GLU A 420 24.15 24.71 31.92
CA GLU A 420 22.92 24.85 32.68
C GLU A 420 22.03 23.59 32.67
N ARG A 421 21.44 23.29 33.83
CA ARG A 421 20.38 22.31 34.00
C ARG A 421 19.19 22.64 33.08
N ARG A 422 19.00 21.85 32.02
CA ARG A 422 17.69 21.70 31.36
C ARG A 422 16.85 20.68 32.13
N PRO A 423 15.62 20.99 32.57
CA PRO A 423 14.76 19.99 33.18
C PRO A 423 14.23 19.04 32.08
N SER A 424 14.74 17.81 32.07
CA SER A 424 14.16 16.69 31.33
C SER A 424 12.84 16.29 32.00
N GLY A 425 11.78 17.00 31.67
CA GLY A 425 10.44 16.73 32.15
C GLY A 425 9.52 16.42 30.98
N VAL A 426 9.52 15.17 30.52
CA VAL A 426 8.33 14.63 29.85
C VAL A 426 7.22 14.76 30.88
N SER A 427 6.36 15.77 30.73
CA SER A 427 5.34 16.06 31.73
C SER A 427 4.50 14.80 31.97
N GLU A 428 4.23 14.48 33.22
CA GLU A 428 3.37 13.35 33.63
C GLU A 428 2.01 13.37 32.93
N ARG A 429 1.58 14.57 32.53
CA ARG A 429 0.42 14.82 31.67
C ARG A 429 0.56 14.26 30.25
N LEU A 430 1.74 14.33 29.64
CA LEU A 430 2.00 13.76 28.32
C LEU A 430 2.01 12.22 28.39
N ARG A 431 2.61 11.63 29.43
CA ARG A 431 2.53 10.18 29.68
C ARG A 431 1.09 9.73 29.92
N SER A 432 0.33 10.44 30.75
CA SER A 432 -1.09 10.16 30.98
C SER A 432 -1.93 10.24 29.69
N LEU A 433 -1.66 11.20 28.81
CA LEU A 433 -2.36 11.34 27.53
C LEU A 433 -1.95 10.23 26.54
N MET A 434 -0.70 9.78 26.55
CA MET A 434 -0.23 8.64 25.76
C MET A 434 -0.87 7.33 26.26
N ASP A 435 -0.90 7.10 27.57
CA ASP A 435 -1.55 5.93 28.18
C ASP A 435 -3.07 5.92 27.96
N GLU A 436 -3.71 7.09 27.94
CA GLU A 436 -5.14 7.22 27.63
C GLU A 436 -5.42 6.96 26.14
N ALA A 437 -4.55 7.45 25.25
CA ALA A 437 -4.63 7.18 23.82
C ALA A 437 -4.37 5.69 23.49
N GLU A 438 -3.43 5.04 24.17
CA GLU A 438 -3.19 3.60 24.05
C GLU A 438 -4.38 2.79 24.55
N ARG A 439 -4.96 3.13 25.70
CA ARG A 439 -6.18 2.48 26.23
C ARG A 439 -7.37 2.61 25.27
N GLN A 440 -7.53 3.76 24.62
CA GLN A 440 -8.56 3.96 23.59
C GLN A 440 -8.25 3.23 22.27
N ALA A 441 -6.98 2.98 21.96
CA ALA A 441 -6.55 2.20 20.80
C ALA A 441 -6.64 0.67 21.01
N THR A 442 -6.47 0.20 22.25
CA THR A 442 -6.56 -1.23 22.62
C THR A 442 -7.92 -1.67 23.13
N ALA A 443 -8.87 -0.75 23.34
CA ALA A 443 -10.26 -1.11 23.59
C ALA A 443 -10.79 -1.99 22.44
N PRO A 444 -11.44 -3.14 22.72
CA PRO A 444 -11.92 -4.03 21.67
C PRO A 444 -12.90 -3.26 20.78
N ARG A 445 -12.47 -2.94 19.56
CA ARG A 445 -13.37 -2.42 18.53
C ARG A 445 -14.33 -3.54 18.18
N LEU A 446 -15.60 -3.36 18.54
CA LEU A 446 -16.68 -4.20 18.07
C LEU A 446 -16.60 -4.26 16.54
N SER A 447 -16.72 -5.46 15.99
CA SER A 447 -16.78 -5.60 14.54
C SER A 447 -17.99 -4.82 14.02
N LYS A 448 -17.91 -4.22 12.81
CA LYS A 448 -19.04 -3.50 12.19
C LYS A 448 -20.41 -4.20 12.32
N PRO A 449 -20.53 -5.54 12.19
CA PRO A 449 -21.81 -6.21 12.46
C PRO A 449 -22.25 -6.18 13.93
N GLU A 450 -21.34 -6.18 14.90
CA GLU A 450 -21.66 -6.05 16.33
C GLU A 450 -22.03 -4.61 16.70
N GLU A 451 -21.41 -3.60 16.08
CA GLU A 451 -21.82 -2.19 16.22
C GLU A 451 -23.24 -1.96 15.69
N VAL A 452 -23.56 -2.54 14.51
CA VAL A 452 -24.90 -2.48 13.93
C VAL A 452 -25.92 -3.24 14.79
N LEU A 453 -25.56 -4.41 15.32
CA LEU A 453 -26.46 -5.18 16.20
C LEU A 453 -26.73 -4.43 17.51
N ARG A 454 -25.72 -3.75 18.07
CA ARG A 454 -25.89 -2.92 19.26
C ARG A 454 -26.75 -1.69 18.99
N GLU A 455 -26.56 -1.04 17.86
CA GLU A 455 -27.39 0.10 17.44
C GLU A 455 -28.86 -0.32 17.21
N ILE A 456 -29.10 -1.53 16.69
CA ILE A 456 -30.44 -2.12 16.58
C ILE A 456 -31.02 -2.39 17.97
N LEU A 457 -30.26 -3.01 18.89
CA LEU A 457 -30.74 -3.34 20.23
C LEU A 457 -31.02 -2.09 21.09
N ASP A 458 -30.20 -1.04 20.95
CA ASP A 458 -30.39 0.24 21.65
C ASP A 458 -31.62 0.99 21.10
N ARG A 459 -31.87 0.91 19.79
CA ARG A 459 -33.09 1.45 19.17
C ARG A 459 -34.34 0.71 19.64
N ASP A 460 -34.25 -0.61 19.79
CA ASP A 460 -35.32 -1.49 20.26
C ASP A 460 -35.62 -1.30 21.76
N ARG A 461 -34.61 -0.92 22.55
CA ARG A 461 -34.76 -0.53 23.95
C ARG A 461 -35.44 0.83 24.07
N ALA A 462 -35.03 1.81 23.27
CA ALA A 462 -35.64 3.14 23.26
C ALA A 462 -37.11 3.13 22.82
N THR A 463 -37.50 2.28 21.86
CA THR A 463 -38.91 2.10 21.47
C THR A 463 -39.74 1.42 22.56
N ARG A 464 -39.17 0.45 23.31
CA ARG A 464 -39.84 -0.16 24.47
C ARG A 464 -39.99 0.81 25.64
N ASP A 465 -39.02 1.68 25.85
CA ASP A 465 -39.08 2.71 26.89
C ASP A 465 -40.08 3.82 26.53
N HIS A 466 -40.23 4.18 25.25
CA HIS A 466 -41.29 5.07 24.76
C HIS A 466 -42.70 4.45 24.81
N ALA A 467 -42.82 3.14 24.66
CA ALA A 467 -44.08 2.42 24.83
C ALA A 467 -44.49 2.23 26.32
N ARG A 468 -43.63 2.63 27.27
CA ARG A 468 -43.82 2.46 28.72
C ARG A 468 -44.08 3.75 29.50
N SER A 469 -44.36 4.88 28.84
CA SER A 469 -44.87 6.05 29.55
C SER A 469 -46.31 5.79 30.02
N PRO A 470 -46.60 5.78 31.35
CA PRO A 470 -47.94 5.57 31.86
C PRO A 470 -48.80 6.82 31.74
N ASP A 471 -50.11 6.59 31.54
CA ASP A 471 -51.21 7.56 31.61
C ASP A 471 -50.96 8.69 32.62
N ARG A 472 -51.05 9.93 32.13
CA ARG A 472 -51.37 11.09 32.96
C ARG A 472 -52.83 11.46 32.71
N ASP A 473 -53.73 10.65 33.26
CA ASP A 473 -55.03 11.13 33.70
C ASP A 473 -54.98 11.22 35.23
N GLY A 474 -54.99 12.45 35.73
CA GLY A 474 -55.14 12.80 37.14
C GLY A 474 -55.96 14.09 37.23
N PRO A 475 -56.88 14.20 38.20
CA PRO A 475 -58.18 14.85 38.00
C PRO A 475 -58.14 16.38 38.10
N GLU A 476 -59.05 17.03 37.37
CA GLU A 476 -59.43 18.43 37.59
C GLU A 476 -59.99 18.63 38.99
N ARG A 477 -59.36 19.52 39.76
CA ARG A 477 -60.00 20.48 40.69
C ARG A 477 -59.13 21.72 40.85
#